data_AF-A0A927TUU5-F1
#
_entry.id   AF-A0A927TUU5-F1
#
_cell.length_a   1.000
_cell.length_b   1.000
_cell.length_c   1.000
_cell.angle_alpha   90.00
_cell.angle_beta   90.00
_cell.angle_gamma   90.00
#
_symmetry.space_group_name_H-M   'P 1'
#
loop_
_entity.id
_entity.type
_entity.pdbx_description
1 polymer ?
#
loop_
_entity_poly.entity_id
_entity_poly.type
_entity_poly.pdbx_seq_one_letter_code
_entity_poly.pdbx_strand_id
1 'polypeptide(L)'
;MDKKKIVFSILKTLATIAVFILIGTAVFRITVKAYDFGYRIFAEEPMSPEPGYTMSVAIVEGKSVMEIGEILEEKGLIRSAYLFYLQEYFSSYHGDLKPGVYELCTAMTAEEMMEIMAQNTEEEE
;
A
#
# COMPACT_ATOMS: atom_id res chain seq x y z
N MET A 1 -18.12 56.03 -14.56
CA MET A 1 -18.11 54.60 -14.18
C MET A 1 -17.97 54.50 -12.67
N ASP A 2 -18.81 53.72 -12.00
CA ASP A 2 -18.92 53.72 -10.54
C ASP A 2 -17.74 52.96 -9.90
N LYS A 3 -16.90 53.66 -9.11
CA LYS A 3 -15.63 53.13 -8.59
C LYS A 3 -15.81 51.83 -7.80
N LYS A 4 -16.94 51.69 -7.10
CA LYS A 4 -17.29 50.48 -6.32
C LYS A 4 -17.52 49.25 -7.20
N LYS A 5 -18.10 49.42 -8.39
CA LYS A 5 -18.34 48.32 -9.33
C LYS A 5 -17.03 47.75 -9.89
N ILE A 6 -16.07 48.63 -10.19
CA ILE A 6 -14.75 48.22 -10.71
C ILE A 6 -13.99 47.42 -9.64
N VAL A 7 -13.97 47.91 -8.39
CA VAL A 7 -13.31 47.23 -7.27
C VAL A 7 -13.91 45.85 -7.00
N PHE A 8 -15.24 45.73 -7.00
CA PHE A 8 -15.92 44.44 -6.82
C PHE A 8 -15.59 43.43 -7.93
N SER A 9 -15.52 43.89 -9.20
CA SER A 9 -15.14 43.03 -10.32
C SER A 9 -13.71 42.50 -10.19
N ILE A 10 -12.76 43.34 -9.78
CA ILE A 10 -11.37 42.92 -9.58
C ILE A 10 -11.27 41.89 -8.45
N LEU A 11 -11.93 42.14 -7.31
CA LEU A 11 -11.96 41.21 -6.18
C LEU A 11 -12.55 39.86 -6.57
N LYS A 12 -13.66 39.86 -7.34
CA LYS A 12 -14.28 38.63 -7.84
C LYS A 12 -13.32 37.84 -8.73
N THR A 13 -12.63 38.51 -9.66
CA THR A 13 -11.66 37.84 -10.55
C THR A 13 -10.51 37.21 -9.76
N LEU A 14 -9.97 37.93 -8.77
CA LEU A 14 -8.90 37.42 -7.91
C LEU A 14 -9.36 36.22 -7.08
N ALA A 15 -10.56 36.29 -6.48
CA ALA A 15 -11.14 35.18 -5.75
C ALA A 15 -11.34 33.95 -6.64
N THR A 16 -11.85 34.13 -7.86
CA THR A 16 -12.01 33.05 -8.83
C THR A 16 -10.67 32.41 -9.19
N ILE A 17 -9.62 33.21 -9.45
CA ILE A 17 -8.27 32.68 -9.73
C ILE A 17 -7.75 31.88 -8.53
N ALA A 18 -7.91 32.39 -7.31
CA ALA A 18 -7.49 31.69 -6.10
C ALA A 18 -8.19 30.33 -5.93
N VAL A 19 -9.49 30.26 -6.24
CA VAL A 19 -10.26 29.01 -6.24
C VAL A 19 -9.71 28.02 -7.27
N PHE A 20 -9.40 28.46 -8.49
CA PHE A 20 -8.79 27.59 -9.50
C PHE A 20 -7.42 27.05 -9.08
N ILE A 21 -6.58 27.88 -8.46
CA ILE A 21 -5.28 27.43 -7.92
C ILE A 21 -5.48 26.39 -6.82
N LEU A 22 -6.45 26.60 -5.92
CA LEU A 22 -6.78 25.66 -4.85
C LEU A 22 -7.24 24.32 -5.45
N ILE A 23 -8.15 24.34 -6.41
CA ILE A 23 -8.62 23.14 -7.11
C ILE A 23 -7.45 22.44 -7.80
N GLY A 24 -6.62 23.17 -8.56
CA GLY A 24 -5.45 22.59 -9.22
C GLY A 24 -4.48 21.93 -8.24
N THR A 25 -4.22 22.57 -7.10
CA THR A 25 -3.38 22.00 -6.04
C THR A 25 -4.01 20.75 -5.41
N ALA A 26 -5.32 20.77 -5.17
CA ALA A 26 -6.05 19.64 -4.62
C ALA A 26 -6.00 18.44 -5.58
N VAL A 27 -6.29 18.66 -6.86
CA VAL A 27 -6.20 17.62 -7.91
C VAL A 27 -4.79 17.06 -8.00
N PHE A 28 -3.76 17.92 -8.07
CA PHE A 28 -2.36 17.47 -8.13
C PHE A 28 -2.01 16.57 -6.94
N ARG A 29 -2.39 16.96 -5.72
CA ARG A 29 -2.15 16.17 -4.51
C ARG A 29 -2.89 14.84 -4.53
N ILE A 30 -4.14 14.81 -4.98
CA ILE A 30 -4.93 13.57 -5.11
C ILE A 30 -4.27 12.64 -6.12
N THR A 31 -3.87 13.16 -7.28
CA THR A 31 -3.21 12.37 -8.33
C THR A 31 -1.89 11.75 -7.86
N VAL A 32 -1.03 12.52 -7.20
CA VAL A 32 0.24 12.00 -6.68
C VAL A 32 0.00 10.91 -5.64
N LYS A 33 -0.96 11.11 -4.72
CA LYS A 33 -1.31 10.09 -3.72
C LYS A 33 -1.91 8.83 -4.35
N ALA A 34 -2.74 8.98 -5.38
CA ALA A 34 -3.32 7.84 -6.09
C ALA A 34 -2.26 7.06 -6.86
N TYR A 35 -1.30 7.74 -7.48
CA TYR A 35 -0.16 7.11 -8.14
C TYR A 35 0.71 6.34 -7.15
N ASP A 36 1.08 6.96 -6.04
CA ASP A 36 1.85 6.32 -4.96
C ASP A 36 1.13 5.07 -4.45
N PHE A 37 -0.15 5.20 -4.10
CA PHE A 37 -0.96 4.07 -3.66
C PHE A 37 -1.01 2.92 -4.67
N GLY A 38 -1.26 3.23 -5.95
CA GLY A 38 -1.28 2.20 -7.00
C GLY A 38 0.08 1.54 -7.21
N TYR A 39 1.16 2.33 -7.20
CA TYR A 39 2.53 1.83 -7.31
C TYR A 39 2.85 0.84 -6.18
N ARG A 40 2.51 1.22 -4.95
CA ARG A 40 2.72 0.40 -3.75
C ARG A 40 1.93 -0.91 -3.74
N ILE A 41 0.86 -1.05 -4.52
CA ILE A 41 0.18 -2.34 -4.64
C ILE A 41 1.02 -3.33 -5.46
N PHE A 42 1.69 -2.86 -6.52
CA PHE A 42 2.36 -3.77 -7.47
C PHE A 42 3.88 -3.80 -7.38
N ALA A 43 4.50 -2.79 -6.77
CA ALA A 43 5.95 -2.60 -6.77
C ALA A 43 6.46 -2.09 -5.42
N GLU A 44 5.88 -2.58 -4.32
CA GLU A 44 6.35 -2.26 -2.98
C GLU A 44 7.71 -2.91 -2.73
N GLU A 45 8.71 -2.10 -2.38
CA GLU A 45 10.04 -2.59 -2.01
C GLU A 45 10.01 -3.32 -0.65
N PRO A 46 10.96 -4.24 -0.39
CA PRO A 46 11.09 -4.90 0.91
C PRO A 46 11.23 -3.94 2.09
N MET A 47 11.00 -4.44 3.31
CA MET A 47 11.15 -3.67 4.55
C MET A 47 12.60 -3.27 4.84
N SER A 48 13.57 -4.05 4.35
CA SER A 48 15.00 -3.78 4.51
C SER A 48 15.77 -4.26 3.28
N PRO A 49 16.92 -3.64 2.94
CA PRO A 49 17.82 -4.22 1.95
C PRO A 49 18.40 -5.54 2.47
N GLU A 50 18.96 -6.35 1.55
CA GLU A 50 19.76 -7.51 1.94
C GLU A 50 20.90 -7.11 2.89
N PRO A 51 21.23 -7.94 3.90
CA PRO A 51 20.75 -9.31 4.10
C PRO A 51 19.39 -9.44 4.80
N GLY A 52 18.84 -8.36 5.35
CA GLY A 52 17.61 -8.40 6.16
C GLY A 52 17.70 -9.27 7.42
N TYR A 53 16.56 -9.49 8.08
CA TYR A 53 16.41 -10.40 9.22
C TYR A 53 15.30 -11.41 8.92
N THR A 54 15.58 -12.70 9.14
CA THR A 54 14.62 -13.79 8.98
C THR A 54 13.86 -14.06 10.28
N MET A 55 12.56 -14.33 10.16
CA MET A 55 11.67 -14.66 11.27
C MET A 55 10.75 -15.82 10.90
N SER A 56 10.54 -16.71 11.87
CA SER A 56 9.53 -17.76 11.80
C SER A 56 8.12 -17.17 12.04
N VAL A 57 7.20 -17.45 11.13
CA VAL A 57 5.80 -17.01 11.18
C VAL A 57 4.89 -18.21 11.05
N ALA A 58 4.04 -18.43 12.05
CA ALA A 58 3.02 -19.46 12.00
C ALA A 58 1.68 -18.86 11.53
N ILE A 59 1.14 -19.40 10.44
CA ILE A 59 -0.19 -19.09 9.93
C ILE A 59 -1.10 -20.28 10.23
N VAL A 60 -2.14 -20.04 11.02
CA VAL A 60 -3.11 -21.06 11.43
C VAL A 60 -4.25 -21.14 10.42
N GLU A 61 -4.80 -22.33 10.26
CA GLU A 61 -5.98 -22.57 9.41
C GLU A 61 -7.16 -21.67 9.80
N GLY A 62 -7.85 -21.16 8.78
CA GLY A 62 -9.04 -20.31 8.96
C GLY A 62 -8.75 -18.83 9.18
N LYS A 63 -7.48 -18.39 9.22
CA LYS A 63 -7.16 -16.95 9.22
C LYS A 63 -7.49 -16.32 7.87
N SER A 64 -8.09 -15.14 7.92
CA SER A 64 -8.26 -14.29 6.74
C SER A 64 -6.94 -13.69 6.29
N VAL A 65 -6.87 -13.29 5.01
CA VAL A 65 -5.70 -12.58 4.45
C VAL A 65 -5.38 -11.31 5.24
N MET A 66 -6.39 -10.61 5.75
CA MET A 66 -6.19 -9.43 6.60
C MET A 66 -5.47 -9.79 7.90
N GLU A 67 -5.90 -10.85 8.58
CA GLU A 67 -5.25 -11.32 9.82
C GLU A 67 -3.83 -11.83 9.58
N ILE A 68 -3.57 -12.45 8.42
CA ILE A 68 -2.22 -12.82 8.00
C ILE A 68 -1.37 -11.56 7.85
N GLY A 69 -1.88 -10.55 7.13
CA GLY A 69 -1.24 -9.25 7.00
C GLY A 69 -0.95 -8.59 8.36
N GLU A 70 -1.88 -8.62 9.30
CA GLU A 70 -1.69 -8.08 10.65
C GLU A 70 -0.52 -8.76 11.37
N ILE A 71 -0.41 -10.09 11.29
CA ILE A 71 0.72 -10.84 11.86
C ILE A 71 2.05 -10.43 11.22
N LEU A 72 2.08 -10.29 9.88
CA LEU A 72 3.29 -9.89 9.16
C LEU A 72 3.68 -8.44 9.48
N GLU A 73 2.72 -7.54 9.62
CA GLU A 73 2.93 -6.14 10.00
C GLU A 73 3.46 -6.02 11.43
N GLU A 74 2.87 -6.75 12.38
CA GLU A 74 3.32 -6.80 13.78
C GLU A 74 4.77 -7.30 13.91
N LYS A 75 5.17 -8.23 13.04
CA LYS A 75 6.55 -8.75 12.96
C LYS A 75 7.48 -7.83 12.15
N GLY A 76 6.97 -6.77 11.54
CA GLY A 76 7.76 -5.84 10.72
C GLY A 76 8.23 -6.42 9.39
N LEU A 77 7.58 -7.47 8.90
CA LEU A 77 7.86 -8.09 7.59
C LEU A 77 7.21 -7.31 6.45
N ILE A 78 6.10 -6.65 6.71
CA ILE A 78 5.42 -5.77 5.76
C ILE A 78 5.08 -4.42 6.41
N ARG A 79 4.81 -3.40 5.57
CA ARG A 79 4.48 -2.04 6.06
C ARG A 79 3.04 -1.87 6.52
N SER A 80 2.10 -2.66 5.97
CA SER A 80 0.68 -2.51 6.24
C SER A 80 -0.10 -3.75 5.83
N ALA A 81 -0.91 -4.29 6.75
CA ALA A 81 -1.84 -5.39 6.51
C ALA A 81 -2.87 -5.05 5.43
N TYR A 82 -3.37 -3.80 5.41
CA TYR A 82 -4.32 -3.36 4.38
C TYR A 82 -3.69 -3.31 2.99
N LEU A 83 -2.43 -2.87 2.90
CA LEU A 83 -1.71 -2.91 1.63
C LEU A 83 -1.54 -4.36 1.19
N PHE A 84 -1.01 -5.22 2.05
CA PHE A 84 -0.82 -6.65 1.77
C PHE A 84 -2.11 -7.34 1.34
N TYR A 85 -3.25 -7.05 1.97
CA TYR A 85 -4.56 -7.55 1.56
C TYR A 85 -4.89 -7.19 0.10
N LEU A 86 -4.63 -5.93 -0.31
CA LEU A 86 -4.84 -5.52 -1.69
C LEU A 86 -3.82 -6.16 -2.64
N GLN A 87 -2.57 -6.29 -2.21
CA GLN A 87 -1.54 -6.97 -2.99
C GLN A 87 -1.94 -8.42 -3.26
N GLU A 88 -2.37 -9.15 -2.24
CA GLU A 88 -2.88 -10.51 -2.35
C GLU A 88 -4.09 -10.57 -3.29
N TYR A 89 -5.06 -9.67 -3.12
CA TYR A 89 -6.28 -9.63 -3.91
C TYR A 89 -6.04 -9.41 -5.41
N PHE A 90 -4.99 -8.65 -5.77
CA PHE A 90 -4.60 -8.41 -7.16
C PHE A 90 -3.45 -9.31 -7.65
N SER A 91 -2.89 -10.15 -6.78
CA SER A 91 -1.79 -11.06 -7.13
C SER A 91 -2.29 -12.33 -7.81
N SER A 92 -1.36 -13.09 -8.37
CA SER A 92 -1.62 -14.44 -8.87
C SER A 92 -1.85 -15.47 -7.74
N TYR A 93 -1.63 -15.09 -6.48
CA TYR A 93 -1.74 -15.95 -5.29
C TYR A 93 -3.05 -15.75 -4.53
N HIS A 94 -4.02 -15.07 -5.14
CA HIS A 94 -5.29 -14.76 -4.50
C HIS A 94 -6.04 -16.04 -4.09
N GLY A 95 -6.28 -16.19 -2.79
CA GLY A 95 -6.96 -17.35 -2.20
C GLY A 95 -6.08 -18.58 -2.05
N ASP A 96 -4.79 -18.49 -2.37
CA ASP A 96 -3.86 -19.64 -2.39
C ASP A 96 -2.93 -19.69 -1.18
N LEU A 97 -2.99 -18.71 -0.27
CA LEU A 97 -2.17 -18.70 0.95
C LEU A 97 -2.56 -19.86 1.87
N LYS A 98 -1.60 -20.74 2.17
CA LYS A 98 -1.83 -21.93 2.98
C LYS A 98 -1.44 -21.70 4.45
N PRO A 99 -2.06 -22.46 5.38
CA PRO A 99 -1.57 -22.57 6.74
C PRO A 99 -0.21 -23.28 6.78
N GLY A 100 0.67 -22.83 7.67
CA GLY A 100 2.02 -23.36 7.76
C GLY A 100 2.92 -22.53 8.67
N VAL A 101 4.17 -23.00 8.84
CA VAL A 101 5.23 -22.22 9.48
C VAL A 101 6.22 -21.83 8.41
N TYR A 102 6.47 -20.54 8.27
CA TYR A 102 7.27 -19.97 7.20
C TYR A 102 8.44 -19.16 7.76
N GLU A 103 9.61 -19.34 7.19
CA GLU A 103 10.77 -18.49 7.44
C GLU A 103 10.76 -17.33 6.45
N LEU A 104 10.34 -16.15 6.90
CA LEU A 104 10.20 -14.95 6.07
C LEU A 104 11.26 -13.92 6.45
N CYS A 105 11.82 -13.23 5.46
CA CYS A 105 12.87 -12.24 5.66
C CYS A 105 12.36 -10.82 5.39
N THR A 106 12.82 -9.83 6.17
CA THR A 106 12.51 -8.41 5.92
C THR A 106 13.06 -7.89 4.58
N ALA A 107 13.96 -8.64 3.93
CA ALA A 107 14.47 -8.35 2.59
C ALA A 107 13.60 -8.94 1.46
N MET A 108 12.53 -9.66 1.79
CA MET A 108 11.53 -10.12 0.83
C MET A 108 10.45 -9.05 0.60
N THR A 109 9.95 -9.01 -0.63
CA THR A 109 8.73 -8.32 -1.00
C THR A 109 7.51 -9.10 -0.50
N ALA A 110 6.35 -8.42 -0.42
CA ALA A 110 5.09 -9.08 -0.11
C ALA A 110 4.77 -10.21 -1.11
N GLU A 111 5.11 -10.03 -2.39
CA GLU A 111 4.88 -11.03 -3.44
C GLU A 111 5.71 -12.30 -3.22
N GLU A 112 7.01 -12.16 -2.90
CA GLU A 112 7.87 -13.31 -2.58
C GLU A 112 7.38 -14.05 -1.32
N MET A 113 6.92 -13.32 -0.30
CA MET A 113 6.32 -13.95 0.87
C MET A 113 5.04 -14.74 0.51
N MET A 114 4.17 -14.17 -0.34
CA MET A 114 2.96 -14.85 -0.83
C MET A 114 3.30 -16.09 -1.66
N GLU A 115 4.33 -16.01 -2.50
CA GLU A 115 4.83 -17.13 -3.28
C GLU A 115 5.24 -18.30 -2.36
N ILE A 116 6.04 -18.02 -1.33
CA ILE A 116 6.45 -19.02 -0.33
C ILE A 116 5.21 -19.62 0.36
N MET A 117 4.27 -18.78 0.79
CA MET A 117 3.06 -19.23 1.50
C MET A 117 2.10 -20.05 0.60
N ALA A 118 2.09 -19.80 -0.71
CA ALA A 118 1.27 -20.53 -1.67
C ALA A 118 1.91 -21.87 -2.10
N GLN A 119 3.24 -21.89 -2.24
CA GLN A 119 4.00 -23.05 -2.69
C GLN A 119 4.30 -24.03 -1.56
N ASN A 120 4.68 -23.56 -0.37
CA ASN A 120 5.18 -24.43 0.70
C ASN A 120 4.07 -25.06 1.55
N THR A 121 4.02 -26.40 1.49
CA THR A 121 3.59 -27.23 2.61
C THR A 121 4.66 -28.26 3.00
N GLU A 122 5.76 -28.43 2.26
CA GLU A 122 6.68 -29.56 2.48
C GLU A 122 8.14 -29.20 2.12
N GLU A 123 8.92 -28.77 3.11
CA GLU A 123 10.36 -29.05 3.21
C GLU A 123 10.63 -29.64 4.61
N GLU A 124 10.02 -30.79 4.89
CA GLU A 124 10.57 -31.78 5.82
C GLU A 124 11.01 -32.99 4.98
N GLU A 125 12.21 -32.92 4.39
CA GLU A 125 13.05 -34.10 4.11
C GLU A 125 14.41 -33.95 4.81
#